data_AF-A0A061P4J7-F1
#
_entry.id   AF-A0A061P4J7-F1
#
_cell.length_a   1.000
_cell.length_b   1.000
_cell.length_c   1.000
_cell.angle_alpha   90.00
_cell.angle_beta   90.00
_cell.angle_gamma   90.00
#
_symmetry.space_group_name_H-M   'P 1'
#
loop_
_entity.id
_entity.type
_entity.pdbx_description
1 polymer ?
#
loop_
_entity_poly.entity_id
_entity_poly.type
_entity_poly.pdbx_seq_one_letter_code
_entity_poly.pdbx_strand_id
1 'polypeptide(L)'
;MQGVPPVIAIQMATINTAERFGLSNDVGVIAPGRYADMVLLEGSLNEINVETTIAAGTVVAKNNEMVVDLPAFDWPQSAIQSVKLERTVEAKDFEINAPVSDGTVTVRTIGVRENHVDTKEKHVDLNIQKNKLILSDEVCKMSVIERHGKNGNQGIGVLSGVGFKQPVAMAMTVAHDSHNLMVIGNDDELMATVANEVSAMQGGIVVRLMMKKRYSLYQ
;
A
#
# COMPACT_ATOMS: atom_id res chain seq x y z
N MET A 1 -24.88 -8.12 -7.35
CA MET A 1 -23.93 -8.62 -8.37
C MET A 1 -24.35 -8.02 -9.70
N GLN A 2 -23.42 -7.32 -10.36
CA GLN A 2 -23.71 -6.48 -11.53
C GLN A 2 -24.25 -7.35 -12.67
N GLY A 3 -25.40 -6.99 -13.24
CA GLY A 3 -26.27 -7.84 -14.08
C GLY A 3 -25.75 -8.22 -15.47
N VAL A 4 -24.46 -8.51 -15.60
CA VAL A 4 -23.87 -9.06 -16.83
C VAL A 4 -24.21 -10.56 -16.91
N PRO A 5 -24.70 -11.07 -18.06
CA PRO A 5 -24.92 -12.50 -18.24
C PRO A 5 -23.63 -13.31 -18.04
N PRO A 6 -23.65 -14.44 -17.31
CA PRO A 6 -22.44 -15.21 -16.99
C PRO A 6 -21.60 -15.61 -18.21
N VAL A 7 -22.24 -15.96 -19.31
CA VAL A 7 -21.54 -16.32 -20.56
C VAL A 7 -20.74 -15.14 -21.11
N ILE A 8 -21.29 -13.92 -21.03
CA ILE A 8 -20.58 -12.70 -21.44
C ILE A 8 -19.44 -12.41 -20.47
N ALA A 9 -19.63 -12.63 -19.17
CA ALA A 9 -18.56 -12.50 -18.19
C ALA A 9 -17.39 -13.48 -18.48
N ILE A 10 -17.69 -14.74 -18.78
CA ILE A 10 -16.69 -15.75 -19.17
C ILE A 10 -15.99 -15.34 -20.46
N GLN A 11 -16.73 -14.86 -21.47
CA GLN A 11 -16.17 -14.39 -22.74
C GLN A 11 -15.18 -13.23 -22.52
N MET A 12 -15.55 -12.26 -21.67
CA MET A 12 -14.68 -11.12 -21.32
C MET A 12 -13.37 -11.59 -20.66
N ALA A 13 -13.44 -12.62 -19.82
CA ALA A 13 -12.28 -13.17 -19.10
C ALA A 13 -11.46 -14.21 -19.90
N THR A 14 -11.91 -14.63 -21.09
CA THR A 14 -11.26 -15.68 -21.88
C THR A 14 -10.91 -15.17 -23.28
N ILE A 15 -11.73 -15.42 -24.30
CA ILE A 15 -11.41 -15.13 -25.70
C ILE A 15 -11.15 -13.64 -25.96
N ASN A 16 -11.90 -12.73 -25.34
CA ASN A 16 -11.67 -11.29 -25.54
C ASN A 16 -10.28 -10.87 -25.04
N THR A 17 -9.83 -11.47 -23.94
CA THR A 17 -8.51 -11.23 -23.35
C THR A 17 -7.42 -11.85 -24.25
N ALA A 18 -7.63 -13.09 -24.72
CA ALA A 18 -6.70 -13.75 -25.64
C ALA A 18 -6.56 -12.96 -26.96
N GLU A 19 -7.65 -12.49 -27.55
CA GLU A 19 -7.62 -11.64 -28.74
C GLU A 19 -6.90 -10.31 -28.48
N ARG A 20 -7.18 -9.67 -27.34
CA ARG A 20 -6.53 -8.41 -26.96
C ARG A 20 -5.02 -8.53 -26.88
N PHE A 21 -4.51 -9.66 -26.41
CA PHE A 21 -3.07 -9.94 -26.31
C PHE A 21 -2.50 -10.66 -27.54
N GLY A 22 -3.30 -10.96 -28.57
CA GLY A 22 -2.85 -11.68 -29.77
C GLY A 22 -2.55 -13.17 -29.56
N LEU A 23 -3.13 -13.77 -28.52
CA LEU A 23 -2.93 -15.15 -28.07
C LEU A 23 -4.12 -16.07 -28.36
N SER A 24 -5.10 -15.63 -29.15
CA SER A 24 -6.31 -16.43 -29.48
C SER A 24 -6.03 -17.68 -30.32
N ASN A 25 -4.82 -17.80 -30.87
CA ASN A 25 -4.33 -19.03 -31.50
C ASN A 25 -3.83 -20.07 -30.50
N ASP A 26 -3.66 -19.70 -29.22
CA ASP A 26 -3.07 -20.54 -28.18
C ASP A 26 -4.07 -20.82 -27.04
N VAL A 27 -4.77 -19.80 -26.54
CA VAL A 27 -5.60 -19.86 -25.32
C VAL A 27 -6.92 -19.09 -25.45
N GLY A 28 -7.77 -19.16 -24.41
CA GLY A 28 -8.99 -18.37 -24.27
C GLY A 28 -10.23 -18.97 -24.94
N VAL A 29 -10.12 -20.13 -25.59
CA VAL A 29 -11.24 -20.85 -26.19
C VAL A 29 -11.01 -22.36 -26.14
N ILE A 30 -12.08 -23.14 -25.95
CA ILE A 30 -12.06 -24.59 -26.07
C ILE A 30 -12.20 -24.94 -27.56
N ALA A 31 -11.07 -25.21 -28.21
CA ALA A 31 -11.02 -25.61 -29.62
C ALA A 31 -9.80 -26.51 -29.90
N PRO A 32 -9.86 -27.39 -30.92
CA PRO A 32 -8.71 -28.18 -31.34
C PRO A 32 -7.50 -27.31 -31.71
N GLY A 33 -6.30 -27.74 -31.32
CA GLY A 33 -5.06 -27.00 -31.58
C GLY A 33 -4.85 -25.79 -30.66
N ARG A 34 -5.52 -25.75 -29.51
CA ARG A 34 -5.28 -24.79 -28.41
C ARG A 34 -4.71 -25.52 -27.19
N TYR A 35 -4.06 -24.78 -26.29
CA TYR A 35 -3.71 -25.33 -24.98
C TYR A 35 -4.97 -25.71 -24.21
N ALA A 36 -4.90 -26.86 -23.55
CA ALA A 36 -5.97 -27.39 -22.73
C ALA A 36 -6.00 -26.69 -21.36
N ASP A 37 -6.24 -25.38 -21.38
CA ASP A 37 -6.46 -24.53 -20.22
C ASP A 37 -7.97 -24.41 -19.98
N MET A 38 -8.47 -25.12 -18.97
CA MET A 38 -9.90 -25.30 -18.74
C MET A 38 -10.24 -25.25 -17.26
N VAL A 39 -11.44 -24.75 -16.98
CA VAL A 39 -12.04 -24.77 -15.64
C VAL A 39 -13.37 -25.49 -15.76
N LEU A 40 -13.55 -26.56 -14.99
CA LEU A 40 -14.81 -27.30 -14.90
C LEU A 40 -15.58 -26.74 -13.71
N LEU A 41 -16.79 -26.27 -13.99
CA LEU A 41 -17.68 -25.68 -13.01
C LEU A 41 -18.76 -26.67 -12.61
N GLU A 42 -19.08 -26.71 -11.31
CA GLU A 42 -20.22 -27.44 -10.80
C GLU A 42 -21.44 -26.50 -10.66
N GLY A 43 -22.61 -26.99 -11.08
CA GLY A 43 -23.88 -26.28 -10.89
C GLY A 43 -24.05 -25.07 -11.81
N SER A 44 -24.45 -23.94 -11.23
CA SER A 44 -24.88 -22.75 -11.97
C SER A 44 -23.71 -21.83 -12.34
N LEU A 45 -23.72 -21.29 -13.56
CA LEU A 45 -22.77 -20.27 -14.00
C LEU A 45 -22.86 -18.95 -13.20
N ASN A 46 -23.92 -18.76 -12.40
CA ASN A 46 -24.04 -17.58 -11.54
C ASN A 46 -23.17 -17.67 -10.27
N GLU A 47 -22.73 -18.87 -9.88
CA GLU A 47 -21.99 -19.11 -8.64
C GLU A 47 -20.48 -19.29 -8.89
N ILE A 48 -20.10 -19.76 -10.09
CA ILE A 48 -18.71 -20.04 -10.48
C ILE A 48 -18.01 -20.95 -9.45
N ASN A 49 -18.65 -22.08 -9.14
CA ASN A 49 -18.05 -23.10 -8.27
C ASN A 49 -17.07 -23.94 -9.09
N VAL A 50 -15.76 -23.71 -8.91
CA VAL A 50 -14.72 -24.44 -9.64
C VAL A 50 -14.49 -25.81 -9.03
N GLU A 51 -14.84 -26.87 -9.74
CA GLU A 51 -14.57 -28.25 -9.33
C GLU A 51 -13.14 -28.66 -9.70
N THR A 52 -12.73 -28.38 -10.95
CA THR A 52 -11.43 -28.82 -11.49
C THR A 52 -10.80 -27.72 -12.33
N THR A 53 -9.50 -27.52 -12.17
CA THR A 53 -8.68 -26.66 -13.04
C THR A 53 -7.66 -27.51 -13.79
N ILE A 54 -7.63 -27.35 -15.10
CA ILE A 54 -6.70 -27.99 -16.02
C ILE A 54 -5.83 -26.90 -16.63
N ALA A 55 -4.52 -27.06 -16.55
CA ALA A 55 -3.55 -26.18 -17.21
C ALA A 55 -2.66 -27.02 -18.13
N ALA A 56 -2.56 -26.62 -19.39
CA ALA A 56 -1.83 -27.33 -20.46
C ALA A 56 -2.15 -28.85 -20.51
N GLY A 57 -3.41 -29.23 -20.27
CA GLY A 57 -3.86 -30.62 -20.30
C GLY A 57 -3.61 -31.43 -19.02
N THR A 58 -3.04 -30.81 -17.98
CA THR A 58 -2.80 -31.44 -16.68
C THR A 58 -3.78 -30.90 -15.64
N VAL A 59 -4.42 -31.77 -14.86
CA VAL A 59 -5.23 -31.34 -13.72
C VAL A 59 -4.30 -30.77 -12.65
N VAL A 60 -4.43 -29.48 -12.36
CA VAL A 60 -3.57 -28.76 -11.39
C VAL A 60 -4.28 -28.45 -10.07
N ALA A 61 -5.61 -28.35 -10.10
CA ALA A 61 -6.41 -28.20 -8.89
C ALA A 61 -7.71 -29.00 -9.02
N LYS A 62 -8.19 -29.56 -7.90
CA LYS A 62 -9.46 -30.26 -7.80
C LYS A 62 -10.04 -30.07 -6.41
N ASN A 63 -11.36 -29.87 -6.30
CA ASN A 63 -12.07 -29.71 -5.03
C ASN A 63 -11.46 -28.62 -4.12
N ASN A 64 -11.11 -27.47 -4.69
CA ASN A 64 -10.45 -26.33 -4.03
C ASN A 64 -9.02 -26.61 -3.48
N GLU A 65 -8.38 -27.70 -3.89
CA GLU A 65 -7.01 -28.04 -3.50
C GLU A 65 -6.10 -28.13 -4.73
N MET A 66 -4.84 -27.70 -4.58
CA MET A 66 -3.80 -27.98 -5.57
C MET A 66 -3.50 -29.48 -5.56
N VAL A 67 -3.47 -30.10 -6.74
CA VAL A 67 -3.12 -31.54 -6.89
C VAL A 67 -1.78 -31.76 -7.57
N VAL A 68 -1.03 -30.67 -7.75
CA VAL A 68 0.34 -30.66 -8.25
C VAL A 68 1.23 -29.92 -7.28
N ASP A 69 2.49 -30.33 -7.19
CA ASP A 69 3.50 -29.62 -6.43
C ASP A 69 3.89 -28.34 -7.19
N LEU A 70 3.70 -27.19 -6.54
CA LEU A 70 4.21 -25.92 -7.05
C LEU A 70 5.67 -25.79 -6.59
N PRO A 71 6.64 -25.66 -7.52
CA PRO A 71 8.03 -25.51 -7.14
C PRO A 71 8.21 -24.22 -6.32
N ALA A 72 8.97 -24.31 -5.23
CA ALA A 72 9.41 -23.13 -4.51
C ALA A 72 10.25 -22.27 -5.46
N PHE A 73 10.03 -20.95 -5.41
CA PHE A 73 10.82 -20.00 -6.17
C PHE A 73 11.82 -19.31 -5.24
N ASP A 74 13.10 -19.47 -5.55
CA ASP A 74 14.18 -18.81 -4.81
C ASP A 74 14.26 -17.34 -5.21
N TRP A 75 13.66 -16.47 -4.38
CA TRP A 75 13.66 -15.04 -4.63
C TRP A 75 15.07 -14.45 -4.53
N PRO A 76 15.49 -13.60 -5.49
CA PRO A 76 16.80 -12.98 -5.42
C PRO A 76 16.89 -12.06 -4.19
N GLN A 77 18.07 -12.01 -3.57
CA GLN A 77 18.31 -11.16 -2.39
C GLN A 77 17.93 -9.69 -2.64
N SER A 78 18.11 -9.19 -3.87
CA SER A 78 17.69 -7.84 -4.25
C SER A 78 16.18 -7.57 -4.13
N ALA A 79 15.34 -8.60 -4.23
CA ALA A 79 13.89 -8.48 -4.08
C ALA A 79 13.45 -8.53 -2.61
N ILE A 80 14.13 -9.30 -1.78
CA ILE A 80 13.79 -9.48 -0.36
C ILE A 80 14.58 -8.57 0.59
N GLN A 81 15.69 -7.98 0.14
CA GLN A 81 16.49 -6.97 0.85
C GLN A 81 16.39 -5.63 0.09
N SER A 82 15.15 -5.14 -0.05
CA SER A 82 14.81 -3.99 -0.90
C SER A 82 14.78 -2.65 -0.16
N VAL A 83 14.97 -2.62 1.17
CA VAL A 83 14.98 -1.38 1.96
C VAL A 83 16.40 -1.07 2.39
N LYS A 84 16.97 -0.05 1.75
CA LYS A 84 18.36 0.41 1.87
C LYS A 84 18.36 1.87 2.30
N LEU A 85 18.08 2.10 3.58
CA LEU A 85 18.22 3.42 4.19
C LEU A 85 19.71 3.65 4.52
N GLU A 86 20.23 4.85 4.29
CA GLU A 86 21.63 5.18 4.58
C GLU A 86 21.94 5.20 6.08
N ARG A 87 20.91 5.41 6.91
CA ARG A 87 21.02 5.49 8.37
C ARG A 87 19.69 5.15 9.04
N THR A 88 19.75 4.98 10.35
CA THR A 88 18.56 4.95 11.22
C THR A 88 17.80 6.28 11.12
N VAL A 89 16.48 6.17 11.00
CA VAL A 89 15.59 7.33 10.99
C VAL A 89 15.35 7.77 12.44
N GLU A 90 15.53 9.05 12.73
CA GLU A 90 15.38 9.63 14.06
C GLU A 90 14.19 10.60 14.09
N ALA A 91 13.64 10.86 15.28
CA ALA A 91 12.51 11.80 15.43
C ALA A 91 12.81 13.19 14.85
N LYS A 92 14.06 13.66 14.99
CA LYS A 92 14.53 14.94 14.44
C LYS A 92 14.40 15.05 12.91
N ASP A 93 14.35 13.92 12.21
CA ASP A 93 14.19 13.88 10.74
C ASP A 93 12.79 14.30 10.32
N PHE A 94 11.83 14.30 11.23
CA PHE A 94 10.46 14.75 10.99
C PHE A 94 10.21 16.20 11.45
N GLU A 95 11.21 16.89 11.97
CA GLU A 95 11.07 18.29 12.38
C GLU A 95 11.02 19.21 11.15
N ILE A 96 10.06 20.15 11.14
CA ILE A 96 9.94 21.17 10.09
C ILE A 96 10.38 22.50 10.70
N ASN A 97 11.53 23.02 10.27
CA ASN A 97 12.05 24.31 10.70
C ASN A 97 11.20 25.45 10.13
N ALA A 98 10.95 26.45 10.96
CA ALA A 98 10.17 27.62 10.64
C ALA A 98 11.07 28.87 10.52
N PRO A 99 10.67 29.88 9.71
CA PRO A 99 11.49 31.07 9.46
C PRO A 99 11.51 32.08 10.63
N VAL A 100 10.68 31.86 11.66
CA VAL A 100 10.61 32.69 12.88
C VAL A 100 10.74 31.82 14.11
N SER A 101 11.10 32.39 15.27
CA SER A 101 11.30 31.61 16.48
C SER A 101 10.01 31.16 17.13
N ASP A 102 9.03 32.05 17.23
CA ASP A 102 7.75 31.83 17.91
C ASP A 102 6.66 32.66 17.21
N GLY A 103 5.41 32.18 17.25
CA GLY A 103 4.27 32.87 16.65
C GLY A 103 3.39 31.92 15.82
N THR A 104 2.81 32.44 14.75
CA THR A 104 1.92 31.68 13.85
C THR A 104 2.32 31.96 12.41
N VAL A 105 2.30 30.94 11.55
CA VAL A 105 2.49 31.07 10.11
C VAL A 105 1.41 30.30 9.35
N THR A 106 1.06 30.81 8.18
CA THR A 106 0.20 30.10 7.25
C THR A 106 1.02 29.10 6.46
N VAL A 107 0.70 27.81 6.62
CA VAL A 107 1.38 26.70 5.93
C VAL A 107 0.50 26.15 4.82
N ARG A 108 1.10 25.97 3.65
CA ARG A 108 0.49 25.24 2.54
C ARG A 108 0.51 23.74 2.85
N THR A 109 -0.66 23.12 2.82
CA THR A 109 -0.86 21.70 3.14
C THR A 109 -1.42 20.94 1.93
N ILE A 110 -1.12 19.65 1.88
CA ILE A 110 -1.71 18.71 0.93
C ILE A 110 -2.99 18.17 1.57
N GLY A 111 -4.13 18.63 1.07
CA GLY A 111 -5.45 18.23 1.55
C GLY A 111 -5.85 16.87 0.99
N VAL A 112 -5.81 15.85 1.85
CA VAL A 112 -6.26 14.50 1.54
C VAL A 112 -7.78 14.48 1.40
N ARG A 113 -8.26 13.76 0.39
CA ARG A 113 -9.68 13.57 0.09
C ARG A 113 -9.99 12.08 0.15
N GLU A 114 -10.91 11.70 1.02
CA GLU A 114 -11.34 10.31 1.15
C GLU A 114 -11.87 9.79 -0.19
N ASN A 115 -11.46 8.57 -0.57
CA ASN A 115 -11.85 7.88 -1.81
C ASN A 115 -11.51 8.63 -3.11
N HIS A 116 -10.48 9.48 -3.11
CA HIS A 116 -10.02 10.21 -4.29
C HIS A 116 -8.50 10.08 -4.46
N VAL A 117 -8.06 10.04 -5.72
CA VAL A 117 -6.63 10.08 -6.07
C VAL A 117 -6.07 11.50 -6.11
N ASP A 118 -6.93 12.52 -6.29
CA ASP A 118 -6.52 13.91 -6.33
C ASP A 118 -6.41 14.54 -4.94
N THR A 119 -5.42 15.40 -4.76
CA THR A 119 -5.23 16.21 -3.55
C THR A 119 -5.64 17.66 -3.81
N LYS A 120 -6.08 18.36 -2.77
CA LYS A 120 -6.34 19.81 -2.84
C LYS A 120 -5.26 20.60 -2.12
N GLU A 121 -4.90 21.73 -2.69
CA GLU A 121 -4.13 22.73 -1.96
C GLU A 121 -5.01 23.36 -0.88
N LYS A 122 -4.49 23.42 0.36
CA LYS A 122 -5.11 24.12 1.49
C LYS A 122 -4.08 24.94 2.23
N HIS A 123 -4.53 25.97 2.92
CA HIS A 123 -3.70 26.80 3.79
C HIS A 123 -4.20 26.70 5.23
N VAL A 124 -3.31 26.43 6.17
CA VAL A 124 -3.63 26.25 7.59
C VAL A 124 -2.66 27.08 8.43
N ASP A 125 -3.20 27.86 9.36
CA ASP A 125 -2.38 28.60 10.32
C ASP A 125 -1.90 27.66 11.42
N LEU A 126 -0.59 27.59 11.60
CA LEU A 126 0.07 26.71 12.56
C LEU A 126 1.00 27.51 13.45
N ASN A 127 1.08 27.08 14.71
CA ASN A 127 1.95 27.70 15.69
C ASN A 127 3.40 27.29 15.45
N ILE A 128 4.29 28.19 15.82
CA ILE A 128 5.74 27.97 15.84
C ILE A 128 6.22 28.14 17.27
N GLN A 129 7.11 27.26 17.68
CA GLN A 129 7.83 27.38 18.94
C GLN A 129 9.28 26.94 18.76
N LYS A 130 10.24 27.72 19.27
CA LYS A 130 11.67 27.44 19.16
C LYS A 130 12.13 27.11 17.71
N ASN A 131 11.67 27.89 16.74
CA ASN A 131 11.93 27.73 15.31
C ASN A 131 11.36 26.45 14.68
N LYS A 132 10.40 25.77 15.33
CA LYS A 132 9.80 24.54 14.82
C LYS A 132 8.30 24.69 14.64
N LEU A 133 7.80 24.12 13.55
CA LEU A 133 6.37 24.02 13.29
C LEU A 133 5.71 23.06 14.29
N ILE A 134 4.68 23.52 14.98
CA ILE A 134 3.87 22.74 15.92
C ILE A 134 2.58 22.33 15.23
N LEU A 135 2.33 21.03 15.15
CA LEU A 135 1.12 20.49 14.52
C LEU A 135 -0.12 20.81 15.38
N SER A 136 -1.25 21.05 14.71
CA SER A 136 -2.58 21.04 15.31
C SER A 136 -3.24 19.66 15.11
N ASP A 137 -4.37 19.41 15.79
CA ASP A 137 -5.16 18.18 15.66
C ASP A 137 -5.87 18.01 14.29
N GLU A 138 -5.64 18.93 13.37
CA GLU A 138 -6.22 18.93 12.01
C GLU A 138 -5.22 18.49 10.94
N VAL A 139 -3.94 18.43 11.28
CA VAL A 139 -2.84 18.18 10.35
C VAL A 139 -1.97 17.01 10.79
N CYS A 140 -1.25 16.44 9.83
CA CYS A 140 -0.22 15.43 10.06
C CYS A 140 1.01 15.81 9.23
N LYS A 141 2.17 15.25 9.58
CA LYS A 141 3.33 15.27 8.71
C LYS A 141 3.27 14.08 7.76
N MET A 142 3.82 14.28 6.57
CA MET A 142 4.15 13.21 5.65
C MET A 142 5.61 13.35 5.26
N SER A 143 6.35 12.26 5.30
CA SER A 143 7.70 12.18 4.77
C SER A 143 7.82 11.06 3.74
N VAL A 144 8.61 11.31 2.70
CA VAL A 144 8.99 10.32 1.71
C VAL A 144 10.52 10.25 1.73
N ILE A 145 11.04 9.10 2.14
CA ILE A 145 12.48 8.83 2.31
C ILE A 145 12.92 7.87 1.21
N GLU A 146 13.96 8.24 0.47
CA GLU A 146 14.57 7.38 -0.54
C GLU A 146 15.09 6.10 0.11
N ARG A 147 14.66 4.95 -0.39
CA ARG A 147 14.97 3.64 0.25
C ARG A 147 15.70 2.66 -0.65
N HIS A 148 16.01 3.02 -1.88
CA HIS A 148 16.66 2.14 -2.85
C HIS A 148 18.19 2.30 -2.79
N GLY A 149 18.72 3.14 -1.90
CA GLY A 149 20.15 3.34 -1.67
C GLY A 149 20.80 4.17 -2.77
N LYS A 150 20.08 5.14 -3.34
CA LYS A 150 20.56 5.99 -4.42
C LYS A 150 21.15 7.31 -3.90
N ASN A 151 20.46 7.96 -2.97
CA ASN A 151 20.88 9.28 -2.46
C ASN A 151 20.39 9.63 -1.06
N GLY A 152 19.57 8.79 -0.42
CA GLY A 152 19.08 9.04 0.93
C GLY A 152 18.20 10.29 1.08
N ASN A 153 17.74 10.90 -0.02
CA ASN A 153 16.96 12.12 0.02
C ASN A 153 15.64 11.92 0.78
N GLN A 154 15.22 12.96 1.47
CA GLN A 154 13.97 12.99 2.21
C GLN A 154 13.17 14.23 1.82
N GLY A 155 11.92 14.02 1.42
CA GLY A 155 10.90 15.07 1.36
C GLY A 155 10.06 15.04 2.63
N ILE A 156 9.69 16.21 3.15
CA ILE A 156 8.74 16.35 4.26
C ILE A 156 7.74 17.46 3.96
N GLY A 157 6.48 17.22 4.34
CA GLY A 157 5.39 18.17 4.17
C GLY A 157 4.27 17.95 5.16
N VAL A 158 3.24 18.79 5.07
CA VAL A 158 2.08 18.77 5.97
C VAL A 158 0.84 18.33 5.21
N LEU A 159 0.15 17.33 5.74
CA LEU A 159 -1.15 16.86 5.27
C LEU A 159 -2.26 17.47 6.10
N SER A 160 -3.41 17.72 5.48
CA SER A 160 -4.66 18.01 6.18
C SER A 160 -5.75 17.02 5.76
N GLY A 161 -6.70 16.76 6.65
CA GLY A 161 -7.82 15.83 6.37
C GLY A 161 -7.51 14.34 6.53
N VAL A 162 -6.39 13.99 7.17
CA VAL A 162 -6.03 12.58 7.47
C VAL A 162 -6.92 11.98 8.57
N GLY A 163 -7.38 12.80 9.52
CA GLY A 163 -8.35 12.38 10.54
C GLY A 163 -7.75 11.79 11.83
N PHE A 164 -6.44 11.86 12.01
CA PHE A 164 -5.79 11.40 13.24
C PHE A 164 -6.12 12.32 14.44
N LYS A 165 -6.64 11.74 15.53
CA LYS A 165 -7.07 12.44 16.75
C LYS A 165 -6.29 12.08 18.02
N GLN A 166 -5.32 11.19 17.88
CA GLN A 166 -4.42 10.76 18.94
C GLN A 166 -3.03 10.55 18.35
N PRO A 167 -1.96 10.46 19.16
CA PRO A 167 -0.62 10.22 18.62
C PRO A 167 -0.57 8.88 17.87
N VAL A 168 -0.26 8.97 16.59
CA VAL A 168 -0.23 7.87 15.64
C VAL A 168 0.80 8.15 14.55
N ALA A 169 1.42 7.09 14.08
CA ALA A 169 2.17 7.11 12.85
C ALA A 169 1.93 5.81 12.07
N MET A 170 2.10 5.91 10.75
CA MET A 170 2.13 4.78 9.84
C MET A 170 3.29 4.94 8.87
N ALA A 171 3.89 3.82 8.48
CA ALA A 171 4.87 3.77 7.42
C ALA A 171 4.53 2.66 6.43
N MET A 172 4.87 2.87 5.16
CA MET A 172 4.77 1.84 4.14
C MET A 172 5.79 2.00 3.02
N THR A 173 6.14 0.88 2.37
CA THR A 173 6.98 0.87 1.16
C THR A 173 6.18 0.61 -0.12
N VAL A 174 4.86 0.48 -0.01
CA VAL A 174 3.93 0.42 -1.14
C VAL A 174 3.31 1.81 -1.34
N ALA A 175 4.07 2.72 -1.96
CA ALA A 175 3.67 4.09 -2.22
C ALA A 175 3.86 4.43 -3.70
N HIS A 176 2.78 4.32 -4.46
CA HIS A 176 2.81 4.40 -5.93
C HIS A 176 3.38 5.74 -6.45
N ASP A 177 4.27 5.75 -7.46
CA ASP A 177 4.93 4.62 -8.14
C ASP A 177 6.43 4.51 -7.81
N SER A 178 6.97 5.44 -7.03
CA SER A 178 8.39 5.37 -6.63
C SER A 178 8.65 4.32 -5.55
N HIS A 179 7.61 3.94 -4.82
CA HIS A 179 7.65 2.97 -3.72
C HIS A 179 8.76 3.29 -2.71
N ASN A 180 9.03 4.58 -2.47
CA ASN A 180 9.92 5.02 -1.40
C ASN A 180 9.28 4.76 -0.03
N LEU A 181 10.07 4.87 1.04
CA LEU A 181 9.51 4.76 2.39
C LEU A 181 8.65 6.00 2.66
N MET A 182 7.33 5.82 2.70
CA MET A 182 6.37 6.85 3.05
C MET A 182 6.00 6.72 4.52
N VAL A 183 6.07 7.81 5.26
CA VAL A 183 5.72 7.90 6.68
C VAL A 183 4.69 9.01 6.86
N ILE A 184 3.58 8.74 7.52
CA ILE A 184 2.55 9.73 7.87
C ILE A 184 2.29 9.64 9.36
N GLY A 185 2.27 10.77 10.07
CA GLY A 185 1.99 10.77 11.50
C GLY A 185 1.86 12.16 12.09
N ASN A 186 1.45 12.22 13.36
CA ASN A 186 1.36 13.45 14.14
C ASN A 186 2.26 13.45 15.38
N ASP A 187 3.18 12.48 15.48
CA ASP A 187 4.15 12.32 16.55
C ASP A 187 5.48 11.83 15.97
N ASP A 188 6.55 12.61 16.16
CA ASP A 188 7.83 12.40 15.49
C ASP A 188 8.55 11.11 15.95
N GLU A 189 8.38 10.74 17.23
CA GLU A 189 8.96 9.51 17.79
C GLU A 189 8.24 8.27 17.23
N LEU A 190 6.91 8.32 17.13
CA LEU A 190 6.15 7.26 16.49
C LEU A 190 6.51 7.14 15.01
N MET A 191 6.69 8.27 14.30
CA MET A 191 7.11 8.29 12.90
C MET A 191 8.47 7.62 12.69
N ALA A 192 9.46 7.91 13.55
CA ALA A 192 10.76 7.24 13.53
C ALA A 192 10.64 5.75 13.83
N THR A 193 9.81 5.38 14.81
CA THR A 193 9.57 3.99 15.19
C THR A 193 9.04 3.18 14.01
N VAL A 194 7.96 3.64 13.37
CA VAL A 194 7.35 2.92 12.25
C VAL A 194 8.25 2.86 11.02
N ALA A 195 9.03 3.91 10.76
CA ALA A 195 10.00 3.95 9.66
C ALA A 195 11.07 2.86 9.81
N ASN A 196 11.65 2.74 11.01
CA ASN A 196 12.69 1.75 11.29
C ASN A 196 12.11 0.33 11.38
N GLU A 197 10.89 0.14 11.90
CA GLU A 197 10.23 -1.17 11.91
C GLU A 197 9.99 -1.68 10.48
N VAL A 198 9.50 -0.82 9.58
CA VAL A 198 9.34 -1.16 8.14
C VAL A 198 10.69 -1.48 7.49
N SER A 199 11.75 -0.77 7.85
CA SER A 199 13.11 -1.06 7.39
C SER A 199 13.62 -2.41 7.87
N ALA A 200 13.40 -2.74 9.15
CA ALA A 200 13.82 -4.01 9.74
C ALA A 200 13.12 -5.23 9.11
N MET A 201 11.85 -5.07 8.71
CA MET A 201 11.11 -6.12 7.97
C MET A 201 11.41 -6.15 6.46
N GLN A 202 12.26 -5.26 5.95
CA GLN A 202 12.58 -5.13 4.52
C GLN A 202 11.39 -4.78 3.62
N GLY A 203 10.46 -3.99 4.16
CA GLY A 203 9.30 -3.47 3.46
C GLY A 203 7.99 -4.04 4.00
N GLY A 204 6.89 -3.35 3.69
CA GLY A 204 5.57 -3.68 4.22
C GLY A 204 4.83 -2.43 4.68
N ILE A 205 3.99 -2.60 5.70
CA ILE A 205 3.19 -1.54 6.32
C ILE A 205 3.25 -1.73 7.83
N VAL A 206 3.50 -0.64 8.56
CA VAL A 206 3.44 -0.60 10.03
C VAL A 206 2.55 0.56 10.44
N VAL A 207 1.72 0.35 11.46
CA VAL A 207 0.93 1.39 12.12
C VAL A 207 1.16 1.30 13.63
N ARG A 208 1.43 2.43 14.27
CA ARG A 208 1.59 2.54 15.73
C ARG A 208 0.70 3.64 16.28
N LEU A 209 0.00 3.34 17.37
CA LEU A 209 -0.87 4.25 18.11
C LEU A 209 -0.40 4.28 19.57
N MET A 210 -0.26 5.45 20.18
CA MET A 210 -0.03 5.54 21.63
C MET A 210 -1.31 5.17 22.37
N MET A 211 -1.31 4.05 23.09
CA MET A 211 -2.38 3.72 24.02
C MET A 211 -2.27 4.59 25.28
N LYS A 212 -3.28 5.42 25.57
CA LYS A 212 -3.41 6.03 26.90
C LYS A 212 -3.48 4.91 27.93
N LYS A 213 -2.52 4.85 28.87
CA LYS A 213 -2.66 4.03 30.08
C LYS A 213 -3.92 4.49 30.81
N ARG A 214 -4.99 3.69 30.74
CA ARG A 214 -6.13 3.84 31.66
C ARG A 214 -5.65 3.32 33.02
N TYR A 215 -5.25 4.21 33.91
CA TYR A 215 -5.18 3.86 35.32
C TYR A 215 -6.63 3.66 35.79
N SER A 216 -7.02 2.39 35.98
CA SER A 216 -8.22 2.07 36.74
C SER A 216 -7.85 2.18 38.21
N LEU A 217 -8.06 3.35 38.80
CA LEU A 217 -8.18 3.48 40.25
C LEU A 217 -9.63 3.13 40.60
N TYR A 218 -9.86 1.86 40.93
CA TYR A 218 -10.99 1.51 41.79
C TYR A 218 -10.40 0.90 43.07
N GLN A 219 -10.54 1.69 44.14
CA GLN A 219 -10.60 1.24 45.53
C GLN A 219 -11.85 0.38 45.73
#